data_AF-A0A6G0VVH5-F1
#
_entry.id   AF-A0A6G0VVH5-F1
#
_cell.length_a   1.000
_cell.length_b   1.000
_cell.length_c   1.000
_cell.angle_alpha   90.00
_cell.angle_beta   90.00
_cell.angle_gamma   90.00
#
_symmetry.space_group_name_H-M   'P 1'
#
loop_
_entity.id
_entity.type
_entity.pdbx_description
1 polymer ?
#
loop_
_entity_poly.entity_id
_entity_poly.type
_entity_poly.pdbx_seq_one_letter_code
_entity_poly.pdbx_strand_id
1 'polypeptide(L)' 'VRGTRGEHTDAEGGIYDISNKRRMGLTEYQAVKEMNDGIKELIKIEEQL' A
#
# COMPACT_ATOMS: atom_id res chain seq x y z
N VAL A 1 -1.23 -1.89 5.92
CA VAL A 1 -1.04 -3.23 5.36
C VAL A 1 -2.15 -4.10 5.90
N ARG A 2 -2.85 -4.78 5.00
CA ARG A 2 -3.98 -5.65 5.31
C ARG A 2 -3.76 -6.99 4.59
N GLY A 3 -4.40 -8.05 5.05
CA GLY A 3 -4.35 -9.34 4.35
C GLY A 3 -5.11 -9.33 3.04
N THR A 4 -5.02 -10.43 2.32
CA THR A 4 -5.49 -10.55 0.93
C THR A 4 -7.00 -10.35 0.79
N ARG A 5 -7.76 -10.53 1.87
CA ARG A 5 -9.22 -10.38 1.92
C ARG A 5 -9.67 -9.19 2.80
N GLY A 6 -8.76 -8.29 3.16
CA GLY A 6 -9.07 -7.05 3.87
C GLY A 6 -8.52 -6.94 5.31
N GLU A 7 -9.08 -5.98 6.06
CA GLU A 7 -8.47 -5.35 7.25
C GLU A 7 -8.21 -6.28 8.45
N HIS A 8 -8.80 -7.46 8.48
CA HIS A 8 -8.64 -8.44 9.56
C HIS A 8 -8.40 -9.86 9.04
N THR A 9 -7.79 -9.96 7.87
CA THR A 9 -7.42 -11.25 7.28
C THR A 9 -5.92 -11.38 7.20
N ASP A 10 -5.43 -12.61 7.18
CA ASP A 10 -4.03 -12.90 6.92
C ASP A 10 -3.70 -12.68 5.44
N ALA A 11 -2.43 -12.47 5.16
CA ALA A 11 -1.92 -12.49 3.79
C ALA A 11 -1.80 -13.94 3.32
N GLU A 12 -2.51 -14.29 2.26
CA GLU A 12 -2.43 -15.57 1.57
C GLU A 12 -1.36 -15.48 0.47
N GLY A 13 -0.38 -16.36 0.49
CA GLY A 13 0.65 -16.45 -0.56
C GLY A 13 1.59 -15.25 -0.67
N GLY A 14 1.79 -14.50 0.41
CA GLY A 14 2.61 -13.28 0.40
C GLY A 14 1.95 -12.10 -0.33
N ILE A 15 0.65 -12.18 -0.63
CA ILE A 15 -0.11 -11.12 -1.28
C ILE A 15 -0.74 -10.22 -0.22
N TYR A 16 -0.36 -8.94 -0.22
CA TYR A 16 -0.83 -7.95 0.74
C TYR A 16 -1.68 -6.86 0.07
N ASP A 17 -2.72 -6.41 0.77
CA ASP A 17 -3.46 -5.19 0.41
C ASP A 17 -2.76 -3.97 1.02
N ILE A 18 -2.26 -3.11 0.13
CA ILE A 18 -1.50 -1.90 0.45
C ILE A 18 -2.27 -0.69 -0.07
N SER A 19 -2.59 0.25 0.83
CA SER A 19 -3.29 1.48 0.53
C SER A 19 -2.81 2.65 1.39
N ASN A 20 -3.11 3.87 0.97
CA ASN A 20 -2.85 5.06 1.76
C ASN A 20 -3.71 5.09 3.03
N LYS A 21 -3.04 5.28 4.17
CA LYS A 21 -3.68 5.37 5.48
C LYS A 21 -4.35 6.74 5.70
N ARG A 22 -3.73 7.82 5.24
CA ARG A 22 -4.27 9.18 5.39
C ARG A 22 -5.39 9.42 4.39
N ARG A 23 -6.50 9.97 4.88
CA ARG A 23 -7.71 10.27 4.09
C ARG A 23 -8.25 11.69 4.30
N MET A 24 -7.77 12.43 5.29
CA MET A 24 -8.18 13.82 5.56
C MET A 24 -6.98 14.78 5.49
N GLY A 25 -7.26 16.02 5.07
CA GLY A 25 -6.24 17.07 4.91
C GLY A 25 -5.39 16.93 3.64
N LEU A 26 -5.91 16.26 2.61
CA LEU A 26 -5.29 16.10 1.31
C LEU A 26 -6.37 15.95 0.23
N THR A 27 -6.03 16.27 -1.02
CA THR A 27 -6.89 16.02 -2.18
C THR A 27 -6.84 14.53 -2.57
N GLU A 28 -7.81 14.07 -3.36
CA GLU A 28 -7.84 12.71 -3.89
C GLU A 28 -6.59 12.42 -4.74
N TYR A 29 -6.12 13.41 -5.51
CA TYR A 29 -4.87 13.29 -6.26
C TYR A 29 -3.67 13.03 -5.33
N GLN A 30 -3.55 13.80 -4.25
CA GLN A 30 -2.48 13.62 -3.28
C GLN A 30 -2.56 12.25 -2.60
N ALA A 31 -3.76 11.79 -2.27
CA ALA A 31 -3.97 10.47 -1.66
C ALA A 31 -3.50 9.32 -2.58
N VAL A 32 -3.86 9.38 -3.87
CA VAL A 32 -3.42 8.38 -4.86
C VAL A 32 -1.94 8.49 -5.15
N LYS A 33 -1.39 9.71 -5.22
CA LYS A 33 0.04 9.94 -5.43
C LYS A 33 0.88 9.37 -4.28
N GLU A 34 0.51 9.64 -3.03
CA GLU A 34 1.19 9.13 -1.83
C GLU A 34 1.24 7.60 -1.83
N MET A 35 0.13 6.94 -2.19
CA MET A 35 0.07 5.48 -2.33
C MET A 35 0.99 4.98 -3.46
N ASN A 36 0.93 5.61 -4.65
CA ASN A 36 1.70 5.19 -5.81
C ASN A 36 3.21 5.30 -5.57
N ASP A 37 3.65 6.44 -5.02
CA ASP A 37 5.06 6.70 -4.71
C ASP A 37 5.56 5.71 -3.66
N GLY A 38 4.76 5.41 -2.62
CA GLY A 38 5.10 4.40 -1.62
C GLY A 38 5.23 2.99 -2.20
N ILE A 39 4.32 2.57 -3.07
CA ILE A 39 4.36 1.24 -3.71
C ILE A 39 5.60 1.08 -4.59
N LYS A 40 5.94 2.11 -5.40
CA LYS A 40 7.15 2.08 -6.24
C LYS A 40 8.41 1.85 -5.41
N GLU A 41 8.52 2.51 -4.27
CA GLU A 41 9.70 2.40 -3.43
C GLU A 41 9.78 1.06 -2.70
N LEU A 42 8.63 0.46 -2.35
CA LEU A 42 8.59 -0.92 -1.86
C LEU A 42 9.09 -1.92 -2.91
N ILE A 43 8.64 -1.78 -4.17
CA ILE A 43 9.08 -2.63 -5.28
C ILE A 43 10.60 -2.50 -5.47
N LYS A 44 11.12 -1.28 -5.47
CA LYS A 44 12.55 -1.02 -5.65
C LYS A 44 13.39 -1.61 -4.51
N ILE A 45 12.91 -1.56 -3.27
CA ILE A 45 13.59 -2.19 -2.14
C ILE A 45 13.60 -3.71 -2.30
N GLU A 46 12.48 -4.31 -2.73
CA GLU A 46 12.39 -5.75 -2.99
C GLU A 46 13.35 -6.21 -4.08
N GLU A 47 13.49 -5.45 -5.18
CA GLU A 47 14.45 -5.74 -6.26
C GLU A 47 15.92 -5.69 -5.81
N GLN A 48 16.22 -5.09 -4.64
CA GLN A 48 17.56 -4.98 -4.08
C GLN A 48 17.91 -6.07 -3.05
N LEU A 49 16.94 -6.93 -2.70
CA LEU A 49 17.12 -8.07 -1.79
C LEU A 49 17.58 -9.33 -2.55
#